data_AF-A0A3S2TY02-F1
#
_entry.id   AF-A0A3S2TY02-F1
#
_cell.length_a   1.000
_cell.length_b   1.000
_cell.length_c   1.000
_cell.angle_alpha   90.00
_cell.angle_beta   90.00
_cell.angle_gamma   90.00
#
_symmetry.space_group_name_H-M   'P 1'
#
loop_
_entity.id
_entity.type
_entity.pdbx_description
1 polymer ?
#
loop_
_entity_poly.entity_id
_entity_poly.type
_entity_poly.pdbx_seq_one_letter_code
_entity_poly.pdbx_strand_id
1 'polypeptide(L)'
;MKTISFSFIEHEVCTGTENKLSTLSDLEQQYRTLRKYYENCEVVMGNLEITSIDRSRNLTFLRSIREVTGYVLVALNQFDHLPLENLRIIRGTKLYEDRYSLAIFLNYRRDGNFLAPAHLWAL
;
A
#
# COMPACT_ATOMS: atom_id res chain seq x y z
N MET A 1 -21.02 23.93 -33.59
CA MET A 1 -19.78 23.80 -32.79
C MET A 1 -19.96 22.61 -31.88
N LYS A 2 -19.21 21.51 -32.10
CA LYS A 2 -19.28 20.32 -31.26
C LYS A 2 -18.45 20.59 -30.01
N THR A 3 -19.09 20.64 -28.86
CA THR A 3 -18.42 20.75 -27.56
C THR A 3 -17.55 19.51 -27.37
N ILE A 4 -16.24 19.70 -27.24
CA ILE A 4 -15.30 18.63 -26.92
C ILE A 4 -15.65 18.17 -25.51
N SER A 5 -16.15 16.94 -25.39
CA SER A 5 -16.27 16.24 -24.11
C SER A 5 -14.85 15.97 -23.61
N PHE A 6 -14.32 16.84 -22.76
CA PHE A 6 -13.14 16.52 -21.96
C PHE A 6 -13.60 15.50 -20.91
N SER A 7 -13.30 14.22 -21.15
CA SER A 7 -13.32 13.23 -20.08
C SER A 7 -12.19 13.60 -19.10
N PHE A 8 -12.51 14.36 -18.05
CA PHE A 8 -11.65 14.46 -16.88
C PHE A 8 -11.57 13.05 -16.30
N ILE A 9 -10.41 12.39 -16.40
CA ILE A 9 -10.14 11.20 -15.60
C ILE A 9 -9.92 11.69 -14.17
N GLU A 10 -11.01 11.84 -13.40
CA GLU A 10 -10.92 12.05 -11.96
C GLU A 10 -10.34 10.75 -11.38
N HIS A 11 -9.04 10.75 -11.12
CA HIS A 11 -8.41 9.70 -10.35
C HIS A 11 -8.87 9.87 -8.90
N GLU A 12 -9.31 8.79 -8.27
CA GLU A 12 -9.63 8.82 -6.83
C GLU A 12 -8.34 9.01 -6.03
N VAL A 13 -8.29 10.11 -5.27
CA VAL A 13 -7.10 10.53 -4.53
C VAL A 13 -7.32 10.32 -3.04
N CYS A 14 -6.35 9.71 -2.36
CA CYS A 14 -6.39 9.50 -0.92
C CYS A 14 -5.12 9.99 -0.24
N THR A 15 -5.26 10.47 0.99
CA THR A 15 -4.10 10.86 1.80
C THR A 15 -3.37 9.62 2.31
N GLY A 16 -2.04 9.64 2.24
CA GLY A 16 -1.17 8.62 2.81
C GLY A 16 -1.01 8.74 4.33
N THR A 17 -0.17 7.87 4.90
CA THR A 17 0.13 7.85 6.35
C THR A 17 1.60 8.14 6.63
N GLU A 18 1.95 8.39 7.91
CA GLU A 18 3.32 8.58 8.37
C GLU A 18 3.53 7.95 9.76
N ASN A 19 3.09 6.71 9.90
CA ASN A 19 3.14 5.93 11.13
C ASN A 19 4.37 5.02 11.20
N LYS A 20 5.07 4.79 10.07
CA LYS A 20 6.20 3.85 9.96
C LYS A 20 5.83 2.47 10.52
N LEU A 21 6.47 2.06 11.62
CA LEU A 21 6.24 0.79 12.32
C LEU A 21 5.42 0.96 13.61
N SER A 22 4.90 2.16 13.88
CA SER A 22 3.99 2.35 15.01
C SER A 22 2.68 1.61 14.72
N THR A 23 2.40 0.59 15.52
CA THR A 23 1.19 -0.23 15.42
C THR A 23 0.13 0.30 16.36
N LEU A 24 -1.12 0.31 15.89
CA LEU A 24 -2.25 0.43 16.81
C LEU A 24 -2.28 -0.82 17.69
N SER A 25 -2.71 -0.66 18.95
CA SER A 25 -2.82 -1.79 19.88
C SER A 25 -3.82 -2.86 19.43
N ASP A 26 -4.71 -2.52 18.49
CA ASP A 26 -5.73 -3.41 17.92
C ASP A 26 -5.52 -3.61 16.41
N LEU A 27 -5.17 -4.84 16.02
CA LEU A 27 -4.94 -5.26 14.64
C LEU A 27 -6.21 -5.18 13.77
N GLU A 28 -7.40 -5.38 14.35
CA GLU A 28 -8.67 -5.25 13.65
C GLU A 28 -8.90 -3.78 13.26
N GLN A 29 -8.67 -2.87 14.18
CA GLN A 29 -8.80 -1.43 13.95
C GLN A 29 -7.78 -0.93 12.91
N GLN A 30 -6.56 -1.47 12.95
CA GLN A 30 -5.52 -1.18 11.95
C GLN A 30 -5.97 -1.58 10.54
N TYR A 31 -6.46 -2.81 10.36
CA TYR A 31 -6.98 -3.26 9.06
C TYR A 31 -8.18 -2.43 8.59
N ARG A 32 -9.14 -2.12 9.47
CA ARG A 32 -10.30 -1.28 9.14
C ARG A 32 -9.89 0.11 8.69
N THR A 33 -8.89 0.69 9.35
CA THR A 33 -8.35 2.00 9.00
C THR A 33 -7.67 1.94 7.64
N LEU A 34 -6.78 0.96 7.42
CA LEU A 34 -6.13 0.75 6.12
C LEU A 34 -7.15 0.66 4.98
N ARG A 35 -8.18 -0.18 5.14
CA ARG A 35 -9.24 -0.35 4.15
C ARG A 35 -10.00 0.95 3.92
N LYS A 36 -10.42 1.63 4.99
CA LYS A 36 -11.18 2.90 4.87
C LYS A 36 -10.41 3.97 4.11
N TYR A 37 -9.09 4.05 4.28
CA TYR A 37 -8.26 5.06 3.62
C TYR A 37 -8.04 4.78 2.14
N TYR A 38 -7.95 3.50 1.75
CA TYR A 38 -7.49 3.13 0.42
C TYR A 38 -8.52 2.38 -0.43
N GLU A 39 -9.75 2.19 0.05
CA GLU A 39 -10.84 1.63 -0.74
C GLU A 39 -11.16 2.56 -1.92
N ASN A 40 -11.11 2.00 -3.13
CA ASN A 40 -11.26 2.71 -4.42
C ASN A 40 -10.19 3.76 -4.72
N CYS A 41 -9.07 3.77 -4.00
CA CYS A 41 -8.00 4.73 -4.22
C CYS A 41 -7.19 4.44 -5.47
N GLU A 42 -6.92 5.45 -6.31
CA GLU A 42 -6.01 5.33 -7.45
C GLU A 42 -4.66 6.03 -7.20
N VAL A 43 -4.65 7.14 -6.48
CA VAL A 43 -3.43 7.94 -6.20
C VAL A 43 -3.29 8.22 -4.71
N VAL A 44 -2.17 7.79 -4.13
CA VAL A 44 -1.84 8.08 -2.72
C VAL A 44 -0.97 9.34 -2.62
N MET A 45 -1.54 10.38 -2.02
CA MET A 45 -0.86 11.62 -1.66
C MET A 45 -0.16 11.47 -0.30
N GLY A 46 1.09 11.04 -0.33
CA GLY A 46 1.89 10.69 0.84
C GLY A 46 2.44 9.28 0.72
N ASN A 47 2.63 8.62 1.86
CA ASN A 47 3.18 7.28 1.92
C ASN A 47 2.08 6.22 1.99
N LEU A 48 2.32 5.07 1.38
CA LEU A 48 1.48 3.88 1.53
C LEU A 48 2.16 2.94 2.53
N GLU A 49 1.59 2.81 3.72
CA GLU A 49 2.14 1.97 4.78
C GLU A 49 1.21 0.79 5.07
N ILE A 50 1.65 -0.40 4.70
CA ILE A 50 0.94 -1.66 4.90
C ILE A 50 1.72 -2.44 5.95
N THR A 51 1.30 -2.29 7.19
CA THR A 51 1.95 -2.93 8.33
C THR A 51 0.99 -3.76 9.15
N SER A 52 1.52 -4.76 9.84
CA SER A 52 0.83 -5.60 10.82
C SER A 52 -0.53 -6.14 10.36
N ILE A 53 -0.62 -6.55 9.09
CA ILE A 53 -1.81 -7.16 8.52
C ILE A 53 -1.78 -8.68 8.73
N ASP A 54 -2.82 -9.18 9.40
CA ASP A 54 -3.04 -10.61 9.61
C ASP A 54 -3.30 -11.37 8.30
N ARG A 55 -3.04 -12.67 8.35
CA ARG A 55 -3.17 -13.56 7.19
C ARG A 55 -4.55 -13.61 6.54
N SER A 56 -5.62 -13.55 7.34
CA SER A 56 -7.01 -13.73 6.86
C SER A 56 -7.64 -12.47 6.27
N ARG A 57 -6.84 -11.41 6.08
CA ARG A 57 -7.34 -10.10 5.62
C ARG A 57 -7.37 -10.02 4.11
N ASN A 58 -8.44 -9.42 3.60
CA ASN A 58 -8.58 -9.18 2.18
C ASN A 58 -8.00 -7.81 1.81
N LEU A 59 -6.92 -7.81 1.03
CA LEU A 59 -6.24 -6.60 0.56
C LEU A 59 -6.60 -6.19 -0.87
N THR A 60 -7.58 -6.82 -1.53
CA THR A 60 -7.89 -6.57 -2.95
C THR A 60 -8.28 -5.13 -3.26
N PHE A 61 -8.69 -4.35 -2.26
CA PHE A 61 -8.96 -2.91 -2.42
C PHE A 61 -7.71 -2.12 -2.81
N LEU A 62 -6.50 -2.63 -2.53
CA LEU A 62 -5.24 -2.00 -2.95
C LEU A 62 -4.98 -2.11 -4.45
N ARG A 63 -5.71 -2.98 -5.17
CA ARG A 63 -5.53 -3.18 -6.62
C ARG A 63 -5.79 -1.92 -7.42
N SER A 64 -6.61 -0.99 -6.94
CA SER A 64 -6.91 0.24 -7.69
C SER A 64 -5.74 1.22 -7.67
N ILE A 65 -4.80 1.09 -6.71
CA ILE A 65 -3.71 2.04 -6.55
C ILE A 65 -2.75 1.92 -7.74
N ARG A 66 -2.52 3.06 -8.40
CA ARG A 66 -1.63 3.21 -9.56
C ARG A 66 -0.39 4.03 -9.24
N GLU A 67 -0.49 4.91 -8.26
CA GLU A 67 0.58 5.86 -7.94
C GLU A 67 0.66 6.12 -6.45
N VAL A 68 1.90 6.18 -5.93
CA VAL A 68 2.22 6.64 -4.58
C VAL A 68 3.25 7.76 -4.71
N THR A 69 2.97 8.92 -4.12
CA THR A 69 3.85 10.09 -4.23
C THR A 69 5.05 10.03 -3.27
N GLY A 70 4.87 9.49 -2.06
CA GLY A 70 5.92 9.28 -1.06
C GLY A 70 6.63 7.94 -1.24
N TYR A 71 6.80 7.21 -0.12
CA TYR A 71 7.33 5.84 -0.13
C TYR A 71 6.23 4.78 0.04
N VAL A 72 6.57 3.53 -0.28
CA VAL A 72 5.78 2.34 0.03
C VAL A 72 6.51 1.52 1.08
N LEU A 73 5.85 1.25 2.21
CA LEU A 73 6.36 0.42 3.30
C LEU A 73 5.48 -0.82 3.47
N VAL A 74 6.08 -2.00 3.38
CA VAL A 74 5.41 -3.28 3.60
C VAL A 74 6.18 -4.06 4.66
N ALA A 75 5.71 -4.04 5.91
CA ALA A 75 6.44 -4.65 7.01
C ALA A 75 5.56 -5.32 8.07
N LEU A 76 6.09 -6.35 8.74
CA LEU A 76 5.42 -7.04 9.84
C LEU A 76 4.11 -7.73 9.45
N ASN A 77 3.91 -8.06 8.17
CA ASN A 77 2.68 -8.67 7.69
C ASN A 77 2.75 -10.20 7.65
N GLN A 78 1.57 -10.82 7.70
CA GLN A 78 1.38 -12.27 7.62
C GLN A 78 0.54 -12.73 6.42
N PHE A 79 0.13 -11.81 5.53
CA PHE A 79 -0.62 -12.16 4.33
C PHE A 79 0.25 -12.91 3.31
N ASP A 80 -0.39 -13.73 2.47
CA ASP A 80 0.30 -14.53 1.46
C ASP A 80 0.58 -13.77 0.15
N HIS A 81 -0.22 -12.74 -0.18
CA HIS A 81 -0.10 -11.99 -1.43
C HIS A 81 -0.41 -10.49 -1.22
N LEU A 82 0.41 -9.62 -1.83
CA LEU A 82 0.23 -8.17 -1.86
C LEU A 82 -0.34 -7.74 -3.23
N PRO A 83 -1.63 -7.36 -3.33
CA PRO A 83 -2.27 -7.12 -4.61
C PRO A 83 -2.08 -5.66 -5.10
N LEU A 84 -0.84 -5.26 -5.36
CA LEU A 84 -0.47 -3.97 -5.96
C LEU A 84 -0.25 -4.07 -7.48
N GLU A 85 -1.00 -4.93 -8.15
CA GLU A 85 -0.84 -5.30 -9.57
C GLU A 85 -0.92 -4.10 -10.54
N ASN A 86 -1.60 -3.01 -10.16
CA ASN A 86 -1.73 -1.81 -10.99
C ASN A 86 -0.79 -0.67 -10.57
N LEU A 87 0.04 -0.86 -9.54
CA LEU A 87 0.98 0.16 -9.10
C LEU A 87 2.05 0.37 -10.18
N ARG A 88 2.15 1.59 -10.72
CA ARG A 88 3.06 1.91 -11.84
C ARG A 88 4.24 2.75 -11.39
N ILE A 89 4.05 3.60 -10.38
CA ILE A 89 5.07 4.56 -9.97
C ILE A 89 5.03 4.81 -8.46
N ILE A 90 6.22 4.83 -7.88
CA ILE A 90 6.50 5.36 -6.55
C ILE A 90 7.42 6.56 -6.75
N ARG A 91 6.93 7.78 -6.53
CA ARG A 91 7.70 8.98 -6.87
C ARG A 91 8.84 9.25 -5.90
N GLY A 92 8.73 8.82 -4.64
CA GLY A 92 9.78 9.00 -3.65
C GLY A 92 10.01 10.46 -3.26
N THR A 93 8.97 11.31 -3.24
CA THR A 93 9.08 12.69 -2.72
C THR A 93 9.45 12.71 -1.23
N LYS A 94 9.16 11.61 -0.54
CA LYS A 94 9.62 11.25 0.80
C LYS A 94 10.14 9.82 0.78
N LEU A 95 11.19 9.55 1.55
CA LEU A 95 11.84 8.24 1.62
C LEU A 95 11.69 7.64 3.02
N TYR A 96 11.52 6.33 3.09
CA TYR A 96 11.61 5.59 4.34
C TYR A 96 13.07 5.58 4.81
N GLU A 97 13.30 6.00 6.06
CA GLU A 97 14.62 6.16 6.67
C GLU A 97 15.60 6.95 5.78
N ASP A 98 15.07 7.98 5.11
CA ASP A 98 15.77 8.88 4.19
C ASP A 98 16.55 8.18 3.05
N ARG A 99 16.19 6.92 2.75
CA ARG A 99 16.97 6.07 1.85
C ARG A 99 16.13 5.32 0.83
N TYR A 100 14.93 4.88 1.18
CA TYR A 100 14.17 3.93 0.36
C TYR A 100 12.82 4.48 -0.07
N SER A 101 12.54 4.50 -1.37
CA SER A 101 11.18 4.74 -1.88
C SER A 101 10.28 3.50 -1.73
N LEU A 102 10.89 2.32 -1.64
CA LEU A 102 10.23 1.06 -1.38
C LEU A 102 11.00 0.29 -0.30
N ALA A 103 10.32 -0.08 0.78
CA ALA A 103 10.90 -0.88 1.86
C ALA A 103 9.99 -2.06 2.18
N ILE A 104 10.55 -3.28 2.07
CA ILE A 104 9.84 -4.53 2.33
C ILE A 104 10.69 -5.39 3.25
N PHE A 105 10.23 -5.66 4.47
CA PHE A 105 11.00 -6.44 5.44
C PHE A 105 10.11 -7.04 6.54
N LEU A 106 10.61 -8.08 7.22
CA LEU A 106 9.93 -8.72 8.36
C LEU A 106 8.48 -9.19 8.06
N ASN A 107 8.19 -9.59 6.82
CA ASN A 107 6.93 -10.25 6.47
C ASN A 107 7.14 -11.77 6.55
N TYR A 108 6.27 -12.48 7.30
CA TYR A 108 6.51 -13.88 7.67
C TYR A 108 5.27 -14.76 7.55
N ARG A 109 5.49 -16.03 7.20
CA ARG A 109 4.48 -17.07 7.34
C ARG A 109 4.64 -17.74 8.70
N ARG A 110 3.53 -18.19 9.29
CA ARG A 110 3.49 -18.86 10.61
C ARG A 110 4.36 -20.13 10.68
N ASP A 111 4.74 -20.66 9.50
CA ASP A 111 5.59 -21.82 9.27
C ASP A 111 7.09 -21.53 9.56
N GLY A 112 7.46 -20.30 9.95
CA GLY A 112 8.84 -19.91 10.25
C GLY A 112 9.66 -19.53 9.02
N ASN A 113 9.11 -19.70 7.82
CA ASN A 113 9.72 -19.23 6.58
C ASN A 113 9.42 -17.74 6.39
N PHE A 114 10.47 -16.92 6.35
CA PHE A 114 10.37 -15.55 5.87
C PHE A 114 9.78 -15.57 4.46
N LEU A 115 8.87 -14.64 4.17
CA LEU A 115 8.50 -14.38 2.78
C LEU A 115 9.76 -13.83 2.11
N ALA A 116 10.48 -14.69 1.38
CA ALA A 116 11.58 -14.26 0.55
C ALA A 116 11.06 -13.16 -0.41
N PRO A 117 11.88 -12.16 -0.77
CA PRO A 117 11.51 -11.11 -1.73
C PRO A 117 10.92 -11.68 -3.03
N ALA A 118 11.29 -12.92 -3.38
CA ALA A 118 10.82 -13.64 -4.55
C ALA A 118 9.33 -14.04 -4.54
N HIS A 119 8.58 -13.97 -3.42
CA HIS A 119 7.14 -14.29 -3.40
C HIS A 119 6.21 -13.08 -3.52
N LEU A 120 6.78 -11.88 -3.68
CA LEU A 120 6.06 -10.63 -3.95
C LEU A 120 6.11 -10.29 -5.46
N TRP A 121 5.62 -11.20 -6.31
CA TRP A 121 5.57 -11.00 -7.78
C TRP A 121 4.52 -9.95 -8.23
N ALA A 122 4.49 -8.76 -7.60
CA ALA A 122 3.55 -7.70 -7.96
C ALA A 122 4.15 -6.30 -7.82
N LEU A 123 5.44 -6.15 -8.13
CA LEU A 123 6.00 -4.87 -8.57
C LEU A 123 6.53 -5.03 -9.98
#